data_AF-A0A6I3LJK8-F1
#
_entry.id   AF-A0A6I3LJK8-F1
#
_cell.length_a   1.000
_cell.length_b   1.000
_cell.length_c   1.000
_cell.angle_alpha   90.00
_cell.angle_beta   90.00
_cell.angle_gamma   90.00
#
_symmetry.space_group_name_H-M   'P 1'
#
loop_
_entity.id
_entity.type
_entity.pdbx_description
1 polymer ?
#
loop_
_entity_poly.entity_id
_entity_poly.type
_entity_poly.pdbx_seq_one_letter_code
_entity_poly.pdbx_strand_id
1 'polypeptide(L)'
;REVSHISRVTRLEGEKSVWLDRFTVRNLELVFPQQEGGVPLIQILDQTVTPMGARLLRRWVVLPLKEKLPIEERLNTVEFFLQNDELQ
;
A
#
# COMPACT_ATOMS: atom_id res chain seq x y z
N ARG A 1 -21.63 24.29 -0.79
CA ARG A 1 -21.87 22.94 -1.34
C ARG A 1 -20.54 22.43 -1.92
N GLU A 2 -19.69 21.82 -1.09
CA GLU A 2 -18.34 21.36 -1.46
C GLU A 2 -18.34 19.85 -1.80
N VAL A 3 -19.12 19.44 -2.78
CA VAL A 3 -19.16 18.03 -3.23
C VAL A 3 -18.76 17.85 -4.69
N SER A 4 -18.31 18.92 -5.36
CA SER A 4 -17.93 18.90 -6.78
C SER A 4 -16.72 18.00 -7.08
N HIS A 5 -15.86 17.74 -6.09
CA HIS A 5 -14.70 16.86 -6.24
C HIS A 5 -15.03 15.37 -6.03
N ILE A 6 -16.24 15.04 -5.56
CA ILE A 6 -16.71 13.66 -5.42
C ILE A 6 -17.24 13.20 -6.78
N SER A 7 -16.36 12.62 -7.59
CA SER A 7 -16.69 12.20 -8.96
C SER A 7 -17.29 10.78 -9.04
N ARG A 8 -16.98 9.91 -8.08
CA ARG A 8 -17.40 8.50 -8.11
C ARG A 8 -17.41 7.84 -6.74
N VAL A 9 -18.40 6.97 -6.53
CA VAL A 9 -18.39 5.99 -5.44
C VAL A 9 -18.11 4.63 -6.06
N THR A 10 -17.21 3.86 -5.44
CA THR A 10 -16.84 2.53 -5.93
C THR A 10 -16.85 1.56 -4.76
N ARG A 11 -17.45 0.39 -4.96
CA ARG A 11 -17.39 -0.69 -3.99
C ARG A 11 -15.97 -1.23 -3.93
N LEU A 12 -15.43 -1.39 -2.73
CA LEU A 12 -14.18 -2.11 -2.55
C LEU A 12 -14.47 -3.61 -2.72
N GLU A 13 -14.00 -4.19 -3.82
CA GLU A 13 -14.17 -5.61 -4.13
C GLU A 13 -13.21 -6.44 -3.27
N GLY A 14 -13.75 -7.19 -2.30
CA GLY A 14 -12.96 -8.09 -1.46
C GLY A 14 -12.33 -9.28 -2.21
N GLU A 15 -12.72 -9.52 -3.46
CA GLU A 15 -12.17 -10.59 -4.29
C GLU A 15 -10.76 -10.27 -4.81
N LYS A 16 -10.44 -8.99 -5.04
CA LYS A 16 -9.15 -8.57 -5.63
C LYS A 16 -8.01 -8.45 -4.63
N SER A 17 -8.34 -8.38 -3.34
CA SER A 17 -7.37 -8.22 -2.26
C SER A 17 -7.49 -9.29 -1.18
N VAL A 18 -6.37 -9.64 -0.55
CA VAL A 18 -6.35 -10.49 0.64
C VAL A 18 -7.13 -9.81 1.75
N TRP A 19 -8.10 -10.54 2.32
CA TRP A 19 -8.83 -10.04 3.48
C TRP A 19 -7.94 -10.20 4.70
N LEU A 20 -7.41 -9.08 5.19
CA LEU A 20 -6.69 -9.02 6.45
C LEU A 20 -7.63 -8.46 7.50
N ASP A 21 -7.95 -9.26 8.52
CA ASP A 21 -8.73 -8.77 9.63
C ASP A 21 -7.91 -7.78 10.49
N ARG A 22 -8.61 -7.06 11.36
CA ARG A 22 -7.98 -6.06 12.23
C ARG A 22 -6.91 -6.67 13.14
N PHE A 23 -7.07 -7.92 13.57
CA PHE A 23 -6.10 -8.57 14.46
C PHE A 23 -4.83 -8.94 13.70
N THR A 24 -4.93 -9.38 12.45
CA THR A 24 -3.81 -9.71 11.58
C THR A 24 -3.01 -8.46 11.25
N VAL A 25 -3.68 -7.36 10.85
CA VAL A 25 -3.02 -6.07 10.59
C VAL A 25 -2.27 -5.57 11.82
N ARG A 26 -2.88 -5.73 13.01
CA ARG A 26 -2.28 -5.31 14.29
C ARG A 26 -1.12 -6.23 14.71
N ASN A 27 -1.29 -7.55 14.62
CA ASN A 27 -0.31 -8.54 15.08
C ASN A 27 0.93 -8.61 14.18
N LEU A 28 0.79 -8.26 12.91
CA LEU A 28 1.91 -8.07 11.99
C LEU A 28 2.51 -6.66 12.04
N GLU A 29 1.97 -5.77 12.88
CA GLU A 29 2.40 -4.37 13.00
C GLU A 29 2.53 -3.67 11.64
N LEU A 30 1.57 -3.88 10.75
CA LEU A 30 1.70 -3.40 9.36
C LEU A 30 1.77 -1.88 9.25
N VAL A 31 1.03 -1.18 10.12
CA VAL A 31 0.89 0.28 10.09
C VAL A 31 1.29 0.94 11.40
N PHE A 32 1.02 0.28 12.53
CA PHE A 32 1.28 0.80 13.87
C PHE A 32 1.96 -0.28 14.70
N PRO A 33 2.92 0.09 15.57
CA PRO A 33 3.51 -0.85 16.52
C PRO A 33 2.52 -1.18 17.63
N GLN A 34 2.68 -2.33 18.28
CA GLN A 34 1.94 -2.69 19.50
C GLN A 34 2.66 -2.23 20.77
N GLN A 35 3.99 -2.21 20.74
CA GLN A 35 4.81 -1.83 21.88
C GLN A 35 5.43 -0.45 21.67
N GLU A 36 5.69 0.23 22.79
CA GLU A 36 6.42 1.50 22.77
C GLU A 36 7.84 1.26 22.24
N GLY A 37 8.25 2.10 21.28
CA GLY A 37 9.52 1.92 20.56
C GLY A 37 9.51 0.88 19.44
N GLY A 38 8.37 0.21 19.19
CA GLY A 38 8.23 -0.71 18.06
C GLY A 38 8.29 0.00 16.71
N VAL A 39 8.83 -0.69 15.69
CA VAL A 39 8.94 -0.17 14.32
C VAL A 39 8.00 -0.98 13.42
N PRO A 40 6.86 -0.43 12.98
CA PRO A 40 5.94 -1.13 12.11
C PRO A 40 6.53 -1.29 10.70
N LEU A 41 6.03 -2.29 9.96
CA LEU A 41 6.53 -2.60 8.60
C LEU A 41 6.54 -1.36 7.68
N ILE A 42 5.47 -0.56 7.71
CA ILE A 42 5.37 0.63 6.86
C ILE A 42 6.47 1.65 7.13
N GLN A 43 6.97 1.77 8.37
CA GLN A 43 8.03 2.73 8.69
C GLN A 43 9.36 2.33 8.04
N ILE A 44 9.57 1.04 7.82
CA ILE A 44 10.74 0.52 7.11
C ILE A 44 10.58 0.72 5.59
N LEU A 45 9.40 0.40 5.06
CA LEU A 45 9.14 0.42 3.61
C LEU A 45 8.89 1.82 3.02
N ASP A 46 8.31 2.75 3.79
CA ASP A 46 7.90 4.06 3.27
C ASP A 46 9.09 5.02 3.14
N GLN A 47 9.74 4.97 1.98
CA GLN A 47 10.74 5.95 1.52
C GLN A 47 10.16 6.92 0.48
N THR A 48 8.84 7.11 0.47
CA THR A 48 8.19 7.95 -0.55
C THR A 48 8.44 9.44 -0.29
N VAL A 49 8.68 10.21 -1.35
CA VAL A 49 8.97 11.65 -1.26
C VAL A 49 7.72 12.54 -1.23
N THR A 50 6.52 11.96 -1.46
CA THR A 50 5.26 12.71 -1.45
C THR A 50 4.24 12.12 -0.48
N PRO A 51 3.41 12.96 0.19
CA PRO A 51 2.33 12.47 1.04
C PRO A 51 1.30 11.61 0.29
N MET A 52 1.12 11.83 -1.01
CA MET A 52 0.24 10.99 -1.84
C MET A 52 0.80 9.58 -2.01
N GLY A 53 2.10 9.44 -2.26
CA GLY A 53 2.80 8.16 -2.33
C GLY A 53 2.72 7.39 -1.01
N ALA A 54 3.00 8.07 0.10
CA ALA A 54 2.93 7.49 1.45
C ALA A 54 1.53 6.91 1.77
N ARG A 55 0.47 7.62 1.37
CA ARG A 55 -0.92 7.15 1.53
C ARG A 55 -1.22 5.95 0.64
N LEU A 56 -0.71 5.93 -0.59
CA LEU A 56 -0.90 4.82 -1.52
C LEU A 56 -0.20 3.55 -1.03
N LEU A 57 1.06 3.66 -0.60
CA LEU A 57 1.84 2.53 -0.08
C LEU A 57 1.19 1.92 1.17
N ARG A 58 0.79 2.77 2.13
CA ARG A 58 0.01 2.33 3.31
C ARG A 58 -1.22 1.51 2.92
N ARG A 59 -1.96 1.97 1.90
CA ARG A 59 -3.13 1.25 1.39
C ARG A 59 -2.76 -0.10 0.79
N TRP A 60 -1.66 -0.19 0.02
CA TRP A 60 -1.23 -1.45 -0.59
C TRP A 60 -0.79 -2.49 0.44
N VAL A 61 -0.12 -2.07 1.52
CA VAL A 61 0.31 -2.97 2.59
C VAL A 61 -0.87 -3.65 3.27
N VAL A 62 -1.97 -2.91 3.52
CA VAL A 62 -3.16 -3.46 4.21
C VAL A 62 -4.20 -4.07 3.25
N LEU A 63 -4.05 -3.89 1.93
CA LEU A 63 -4.88 -4.50 0.90
C LEU A 63 -4.01 -5.21 -0.16
N PRO A 64 -3.29 -6.29 0.21
CA PRO A 64 -2.45 -7.02 -0.72
C PRO A 64 -3.27 -7.55 -1.90
N LEU A 65 -2.71 -7.54 -3.10
CA LEU A 65 -3.37 -8.10 -4.28
C LEU A 65 -3.42 -9.64 -4.22
N LYS A 66 -4.43 -10.23 -4.83
CA LYS A 66 -4.57 -11.69 -5.00
C LYS A 66 -4.23 -12.19 -6.40
N GLU A 67 -4.43 -11.33 -7.40
CA GLU A 67 -4.30 -11.70 -8.80
C GLU A 67 -2.86 -11.57 -9.29
N LYS A 68 -2.39 -12.57 -10.02
CA LYS A 68 -1.00 -12.66 -10.50
C LYS A 68 -0.62 -11.48 -11.40
N LEU A 69 -1.45 -11.19 -12.40
CA LEU A 69 -1.15 -10.16 -13.41
C LEU A 69 -0.84 -8.78 -12.80
N PRO A 70 -1.69 -8.18 -11.94
CA PRO A 70 -1.38 -6.87 -11.35
C PRO A 70 -0.24 -6.91 -10.33
N ILE A 71 0.11 -8.08 -9.79
CA ILE A 71 1.33 -8.25 -8.97
C ILE A 71 2.56 -8.16 -9.88
N GLU A 72 2.58 -8.90 -10.99
CA GLU A 72 3.67 -8.89 -11.96
C GLU A 72 3.87 -7.50 -12.57
N GLU A 73 2.80 -6.77 -12.90
CA GLU A 73 2.90 -5.38 -13.39
C GLU A 73 3.63 -4.46 -12.40
N ARG A 74 3.33 -4.58 -11.10
CA ARG A 74 4.02 -3.81 -10.06
C ARG A 74 5.48 -4.21 -9.95
N LEU A 75 5.78 -5.50 -9.96
CA LEU A 75 7.15 -6.01 -9.88
C LEU A 75 7.97 -5.58 -11.09
N ASN A 76 7.42 -5.68 -12.30
CA ASN A 76 8.07 -5.21 -13.52
C ASN A 76 8.37 -3.71 -13.48
N THR A 77 7.48 -2.92 -12.90
CA THR A 77 7.70 -1.47 -12.72
C THR A 77 8.85 -1.20 -11.75
N VAL A 78 8.91 -1.93 -10.62
CA VAL A 78 10.02 -1.82 -9.67
C VAL A 78 11.34 -2.24 -10.32
N GLU A 79 11.36 -3.38 -11.00
CA GLU A 79 12.53 -3.89 -11.73
C GLU A 79 13.03 -2.87 -12.76
N PHE A 80 12.12 -2.26 -13.51
CA PHE A 80 12.47 -1.22 -14.48
C PHE A 80 13.21 -0.05 -13.83
N PHE A 81 12.73 0.47 -12.70
CA PHE A 81 13.41 1.57 -12.00
C PHE A 81 14.73 1.16 -11.35
N LEU A 82 14.89 -0.11 -10.97
CA LEU A 82 16.17 -0.63 -10.45
C LEU A 82 17.22 -0.85 -11.54
N GLN A 83 16.79 -1.11 -12.77
CA GLN A 83 17.68 -1.30 -13.92
C GLN A 83 18.07 0.02 -14.59
N ASN A 84 17.32 1.11 -14.34
CA ASN A 84 17.51 2.43 -14.96
C ASN A 84 17.60 3.50 -13.86
N ASP A 85 18.63 3.40 -13.00
CA ASP A 85 18.83 4.28 -11.84
C ASP A 85 18.84 5.78 -12.20
N GLU A 86 19.23 6.14 -13.42
CA GLU A 86 19.22 7.52 -13.91
C GLU A 86 17.82 8.14 -14.03
N LEU A 87 16.76 7.32 -13.97
CA LEU A 87 15.36 7.76 -14.01
C LEU A 87 14.76 7.97 -12.62
N GLN A 88 15.49 7.67 -11.54
CA GLN A 88 15.10 7.94 -10.16
C GLN A 88 15.46 9.36 -9.73
#